data_AF-A0A1V6RTU2-F1
#
_entry.id   AF-A0A1V6RTU2-F1
#
_cell.length_a   1.000
_cell.length_b   1.000
_cell.length_c   1.000
_cell.angle_alpha   90.00
_cell.angle_beta   90.00
_cell.angle_gamma   90.00
#
_symmetry.space_group_name_H-M   'P 1'
#
loop_
_entity.id
_entity.type
_entity.pdbx_description
1 polymer ?
#
loop_
_entity_poly.entity_id
_entity_poly.type
_entity_poly.pdbx_seq_one_letter_code
_entity_poly.pdbx_strand_id
1 'polypeptide(L)'
;MPLSYSIQNESKRVLVEGILQNPLFHDLPEDARALADNYLPIKGLEAIMTSLLLKKKYGVEPRKVVINTDRAQLFIMSTFIQTIDPREDAAPVEPSDLLTLQAKVNKYFPNCEIHNMGSSSRFPGFPHDRPEIKTAEESWLPFIEKIAQFDSEEIETLANDKYRQAGTICWSPEDYEASEQGKANAHVGLYEIFHHPHEDKGPTWWNDSPETELAELGASVLRVTAPHIADFSALHSDLNWGKWNAHLDLRKEEDKETLHQLILESDIVIDGHRPGVMDKWGFGKDDVLKIAKERKRGIIYMRENCYGWNGPWWYRSGWQPISDANTGVAMGYGRAMGHEEAVVPVLPNSDYCTGVVGAAAAIHALLKRSQEGGSYSIDIALNYYNRWLVKFVGSYPEDVYMVWTMPRLLGMMVKAGTDGIFLLEHFEVRTSKAIGAQIKTVKPVIKYVNGPVELKFRVGTRGNGVDKPRWPEYLSTEIIE
;
A
#
# COMPACT_ATOMS: atom_id res chain seq x y z
N MET A 1 -34.89 9.72 -18.94
CA MET A 1 -33.61 10.44 -18.84
C MET A 1 -32.55 9.42 -18.48
N PRO A 2 -31.36 9.42 -19.10
CA PRO A 2 -30.25 8.67 -18.55
C PRO A 2 -30.03 9.18 -17.12
N LEU A 3 -29.88 8.27 -16.15
CA LEU A 3 -29.47 8.67 -14.81
C LEU A 3 -28.14 9.41 -14.93
N SER A 4 -28.09 10.67 -14.51
CA SER A 4 -26.85 11.43 -14.43
C SER A 4 -25.84 10.66 -13.58
N TYR A 5 -24.58 10.60 -14.01
CA TYR A 5 -23.50 9.96 -13.25
C TYR A 5 -23.49 10.45 -11.79
N SER A 6 -23.40 9.53 -10.83
CA SER A 6 -23.37 9.83 -9.40
C SER A 6 -22.26 9.02 -8.74
N ILE A 7 -21.33 9.72 -8.08
CA ILE A 7 -20.22 9.11 -7.33
C ILE A 7 -20.77 8.14 -6.27
N GLN A 8 -21.89 8.48 -5.62
CA GLN A 8 -22.49 7.63 -4.59
C GLN A 8 -23.04 6.32 -5.19
N ASN A 9 -23.77 6.40 -6.31
CA ASN A 9 -24.31 5.22 -7.00
C ASN A 9 -23.18 4.34 -7.53
N GLU A 10 -22.17 4.95 -8.14
CA GLU A 10 -21.01 4.23 -8.67
C GLU A 10 -20.21 3.56 -7.55
N SER A 11 -19.99 4.26 -6.44
CA SER A 11 -19.33 3.69 -5.27
C SER A 11 -20.08 2.49 -4.69
N LYS A 12 -21.42 2.58 -4.63
CA LYS A 12 -22.27 1.47 -4.19
C LYS A 12 -22.17 0.29 -5.16
N ARG A 13 -22.21 0.56 -6.48
CA ARG A 13 -22.06 -0.47 -7.52
C ARG A 13 -20.73 -1.21 -7.37
N VAL A 14 -19.63 -0.48 -7.26
CA VAL A 14 -18.30 -1.09 -7.11
C VAL A 14 -18.18 -1.91 -5.83
N LEU A 15 -18.72 -1.44 -4.70
CA LEU A 15 -18.71 -2.22 -3.46
C LEU A 15 -19.55 -3.50 -3.59
N VAL A 16 -20.79 -3.35 -4.02
CA VAL A 16 -21.76 -4.46 -4.02
C VAL A 16 -21.42 -5.45 -5.12
N GLU A 17 -21.36 -5.01 -6.37
CA GLU A 17 -21.16 -5.88 -7.53
C GLU A 17 -19.67 -6.24 -7.69
N GLY A 18 -18.80 -5.24 -7.56
CA GLY A 18 -17.36 -5.43 -7.79
C GLY A 18 -16.65 -6.18 -6.67
N ILE A 19 -17.14 -6.13 -5.42
CA ILE A 19 -16.50 -6.79 -4.27
C ILE A 19 -17.43 -7.85 -3.66
N LEU A 20 -18.57 -7.44 -3.09
CA LEU A 20 -19.36 -8.34 -2.24
C LEU A 20 -20.09 -9.46 -3.00
N GLN A 21 -20.49 -9.22 -4.25
CA GLN A 21 -21.16 -10.19 -5.12
C GLN A 21 -20.24 -10.79 -6.18
N ASN A 22 -18.98 -10.37 -6.21
CA ASN A 22 -18.03 -10.88 -7.19
C ASN A 22 -17.80 -12.38 -6.93
N PRO A 23 -17.91 -13.24 -7.95
CA PRO A 23 -17.64 -14.67 -7.79
C PRO A 23 -16.17 -14.97 -7.42
N LEU A 24 -15.25 -14.03 -7.68
CA LEU A 24 -13.84 -14.16 -7.31
C LEU A 24 -13.58 -13.81 -5.83
N PHE A 25 -14.58 -13.27 -5.12
CA PHE A 25 -14.56 -12.99 -3.67
C PHE A 25 -15.48 -13.95 -2.90
N HIS A 26 -15.36 -15.24 -3.16
CA HIS A 26 -16.28 -16.24 -2.61
C HIS A 26 -16.07 -16.50 -1.11
N ASP A 27 -14.86 -16.32 -0.60
CA ASP A 27 -14.54 -16.64 0.80
C ASP A 27 -14.88 -15.53 1.80
N LEU A 28 -15.44 -14.39 1.37
CA LEU A 28 -15.80 -13.32 2.30
C LEU A 28 -16.81 -13.82 3.35
N PRO A 29 -16.70 -13.38 4.62
CA PRO A 29 -17.67 -13.73 5.66
C PRO A 29 -19.10 -13.43 5.21
N GLU A 30 -20.03 -14.37 5.41
CA GLU A 30 -21.43 -14.21 4.96
C GLU A 30 -22.08 -12.94 5.52
N ASP A 31 -21.72 -12.57 6.76
CA ASP A 31 -22.19 -11.38 7.45
C ASP A 31 -21.62 -10.07 6.89
N ALA A 32 -20.56 -10.10 6.08
CA ALA A 32 -20.02 -8.94 5.37
C ALA A 32 -21.06 -8.36 4.39
N ARG A 33 -21.83 -9.23 3.72
CA ARG A 33 -22.83 -8.83 2.71
C ARG A 33 -23.99 -8.05 3.33
N ALA A 34 -24.35 -8.36 4.57
CA ALA A 34 -25.43 -7.68 5.30
C ALA A 34 -25.09 -6.24 5.71
N LEU A 35 -23.81 -5.85 5.66
CA LEU A 35 -23.35 -4.52 6.06
C LEU A 35 -23.21 -3.54 4.87
N ALA A 36 -23.45 -3.99 3.64
CA ALA A 36 -23.10 -3.30 2.38
C ALA A 36 -23.73 -1.91 2.15
N ASP A 37 -24.88 -1.62 2.74
CA ASP A 37 -25.74 -0.50 2.32
C ASP A 37 -25.19 0.91 2.58
N ASN A 38 -23.98 1.07 3.13
CA ASN A 38 -23.48 2.35 3.63
C ASN A 38 -22.06 2.77 3.19
N TYR A 39 -21.39 2.07 2.27
CA TYR A 39 -19.94 2.28 2.06
C TYR A 39 -19.47 2.53 0.61
N LEU A 40 -18.33 3.22 0.50
CA LEU A 40 -17.46 3.33 -0.67
C LEU A 40 -16.60 2.05 -0.81
N PRO A 41 -16.07 1.71 -2.00
CA PRO A 41 -15.72 0.32 -2.28
C PRO A 41 -14.60 -0.27 -1.42
N ILE A 42 -13.35 0.20 -1.53
CA ILE A 42 -12.23 -0.45 -0.84
C ILE A 42 -12.18 -0.06 0.64
N LYS A 43 -12.39 1.23 0.95
CA LYS A 43 -12.49 1.70 2.36
C LYS A 43 -13.75 1.18 3.06
N GLY A 44 -14.77 0.81 2.31
CA GLY A 44 -15.94 0.10 2.82
C GLY A 44 -15.65 -1.34 3.16
N LEU A 45 -14.88 -2.05 2.33
CA LEU A 45 -14.38 -3.38 2.69
C LEU A 45 -13.58 -3.33 3.99
N GLU A 46 -12.63 -2.40 4.13
CA GLU A 46 -11.87 -2.19 5.38
C GLU A 46 -12.80 -1.93 6.59
N ALA A 47 -13.81 -1.05 6.43
CA ALA A 47 -14.77 -0.73 7.48
C ALA A 47 -15.68 -1.92 7.85
N ILE A 48 -16.13 -2.71 6.87
CA ILE A 48 -16.91 -3.93 7.08
C ILE A 48 -16.08 -4.94 7.86
N MET A 49 -14.86 -5.23 7.40
CA MET A 49 -13.97 -6.20 8.04
C MET A 49 -13.64 -5.78 9.48
N THR A 50 -13.35 -4.49 9.70
CA THR A 50 -13.12 -3.95 11.04
C THR A 50 -14.37 -4.08 11.93
N SER A 51 -15.57 -3.81 11.40
CA SER A 51 -16.82 -3.96 12.15
C SER A 51 -17.09 -5.41 12.54
N LEU A 52 -16.82 -6.36 11.63
CA LEU A 52 -16.93 -7.79 11.90
C LEU A 52 -15.93 -8.23 12.97
N LEU A 53 -14.68 -7.77 12.89
CA LEU A 53 -13.66 -8.02 13.90
C LEU A 53 -14.11 -7.55 15.28
N LEU A 54 -14.59 -6.32 15.39
CA LEU A 54 -15.07 -5.73 16.63
C LEU A 54 -16.27 -6.50 17.21
N LYS A 55 -17.20 -6.91 16.36
CA LYS A 55 -18.35 -7.73 16.78
C LYS A 55 -17.90 -9.11 17.28
N LYS A 56 -17.06 -9.81 16.52
CA LYS A 56 -16.67 -11.20 16.82
C LYS A 56 -15.71 -11.32 18.00
N LYS A 57 -14.75 -10.40 18.13
CA LYS A 57 -13.78 -10.43 19.24
C LYS A 57 -14.29 -9.72 20.50
N TYR A 58 -14.90 -8.54 20.35
CA TYR A 58 -15.20 -7.66 21.49
C TYR A 58 -16.70 -7.51 21.78
N GLY A 59 -17.58 -8.17 21.02
CA GLY A 59 -19.03 -8.04 21.19
C GLY A 59 -19.56 -6.64 20.89
N VAL A 60 -18.79 -5.80 20.19
CA VAL A 60 -19.17 -4.43 19.85
C VAL A 60 -20.03 -4.47 18.59
N GLU A 61 -21.29 -4.06 18.70
CA GLU A 61 -22.19 -4.04 17.55
C GLU A 61 -21.69 -3.07 16.45
N PRO A 62 -21.79 -3.47 15.16
CA PRO A 62 -21.42 -2.63 14.03
C PRO A 62 -22.10 -1.27 14.10
N ARG A 63 -21.30 -0.21 13.96
CA ARG A 63 -21.79 1.16 13.91
C ARG A 63 -21.82 1.65 12.47
N LYS A 64 -22.80 2.50 12.17
CA LYS A 64 -22.80 3.20 10.89
C LYS A 64 -21.57 4.10 10.81
N VAL A 65 -20.76 3.90 9.77
CA VAL A 65 -19.67 4.81 9.39
C VAL A 65 -20.00 5.49 8.07
N VAL A 66 -19.51 6.72 7.94
CA VAL A 66 -19.61 7.52 6.73
C VAL A 66 -18.21 7.63 6.16
N ILE A 67 -18.04 7.26 4.90
CA ILE A 67 -16.78 7.48 4.19
C ILE A 67 -16.86 8.83 3.50
N ASN A 68 -15.91 9.71 3.81
CA ASN A 68 -15.79 11.00 3.16
C ASN A 68 -15.00 10.83 1.85
N THR A 69 -15.66 11.05 0.72
CA THR A 69 -15.09 10.87 -0.64
C THR A 69 -13.91 11.78 -0.91
N ASP A 70 -13.96 13.01 -0.40
CA ASP A 70 -12.93 14.02 -0.64
C ASP A 70 -11.64 13.63 0.08
N ARG A 71 -11.75 13.17 1.35
CA ARG A 71 -10.63 12.59 2.10
C ARG A 71 -10.13 11.29 1.51
N ALA A 72 -11.00 10.47 0.93
CA ALA A 72 -10.58 9.25 0.23
C ALA A 72 -9.74 9.56 -1.01
N GLN A 73 -10.06 10.63 -1.74
CA GLN A 73 -9.23 11.12 -2.84
C GLN A 73 -7.91 11.69 -2.34
N LEU A 74 -7.94 12.52 -1.30
CA LEU A 74 -6.73 13.07 -0.67
C LEU A 74 -5.82 11.98 -0.10
N PHE A 75 -6.37 10.86 0.39
CA PHE A 75 -5.60 9.73 0.91
C PHE A 75 -4.66 9.14 -0.13
N ILE A 76 -5.06 9.03 -1.40
CA ILE A 76 -4.18 8.53 -2.48
C ILE A 76 -3.13 9.58 -2.87
N MET A 77 -3.39 10.85 -2.54
CA MET A 77 -2.48 11.98 -2.80
C MET A 77 -1.57 12.29 -1.61
N SER A 78 -1.73 11.61 -0.46
CA SER A 78 -1.19 12.06 0.84
C SER A 78 0.30 12.33 0.80
N THR A 79 1.08 11.49 0.11
CA THR A 79 2.53 11.68 0.00
C THR A 79 2.96 12.98 -0.70
N PHE A 80 2.09 13.59 -1.51
CA PHE A 80 2.37 14.84 -2.23
C PHE A 80 1.88 16.08 -1.47
N ILE A 81 0.90 15.92 -0.56
CA ILE A 81 0.16 17.02 0.05
C ILE A 81 0.47 17.17 1.54
N GLN A 82 1.37 16.35 2.09
CA GLN A 82 1.84 16.47 3.47
C GLN A 82 2.87 17.59 3.62
N THR A 83 2.80 18.26 4.77
CA THR A 83 3.73 19.33 5.10
C THR A 83 4.37 19.06 6.45
N ILE A 84 5.71 19.02 6.47
CA ILE A 84 6.51 18.98 7.71
C ILE A 84 6.77 20.41 8.19
N ASP A 85 6.58 20.62 9.49
CA ASP A 85 6.61 21.90 10.21
C ASP A 85 5.75 22.96 9.50
N PRO A 86 4.42 22.72 9.42
CA PRO A 86 3.51 23.65 8.76
C PRO A 86 3.50 25.00 9.48
N ARG A 87 3.41 26.11 8.74
CA ARG A 87 3.12 27.42 9.34
C ARG A 87 1.69 27.42 9.89
N GLU A 88 1.46 28.15 10.99
CA GLU A 88 0.16 28.20 11.67
C GLU A 88 -0.98 28.71 10.79
N ASP A 89 -0.69 29.58 9.81
CA ASP A 89 -1.63 30.21 8.87
C ASP A 89 -1.56 29.65 7.44
N ALA A 90 -0.70 28.66 7.19
CA ALA A 90 -0.49 28.15 5.83
C ALA A 90 -1.70 27.40 5.29
N ALA A 91 -1.91 27.54 3.98
CA ALA A 91 -2.83 26.73 3.23
C ALA A 91 -2.53 25.22 3.44
N PRO A 92 -3.50 24.32 3.19
CA PRO A 92 -3.28 22.88 3.33
C PRO A 92 -2.15 22.35 2.47
N VAL A 93 -1.90 23.01 1.34
CA VAL A 93 -0.84 22.69 0.38
C VAL A 93 -0.25 23.99 -0.11
N GLU A 94 1.05 24.19 0.07
CA GLU A 94 1.76 25.38 -0.42
C GLU A 94 2.63 25.00 -1.63
N PRO A 95 2.53 25.70 -2.78
CA PRO A 95 3.34 25.41 -3.96
C PRO A 95 4.86 25.50 -3.72
N SER A 96 5.27 26.38 -2.81
CA SER A 96 6.66 26.52 -2.37
C SER A 96 7.15 25.31 -1.55
N ASP A 97 6.22 24.58 -0.91
CA ASP A 97 6.56 23.34 -0.23
C ASP A 97 6.87 22.24 -1.24
N LEU A 98 6.22 22.14 -2.40
CA LEU A 98 6.50 21.08 -3.38
C LEU A 98 7.95 21.08 -3.90
N LEU A 99 8.52 22.27 -4.14
CA LEU A 99 9.91 22.44 -4.59
C LEU A 99 10.93 22.23 -3.45
N THR A 100 10.51 22.32 -2.20
CA THR A 100 11.37 22.19 -1.01
C THR A 100 11.07 20.95 -0.17
N LEU A 101 10.02 20.19 -0.51
CA LEU A 101 9.50 19.06 0.23
C LEU A 101 10.58 18.00 0.37
N GLN A 102 11.26 17.69 -0.73
CA GLN A 102 12.35 16.72 -0.73
C GLN A 102 13.47 17.13 0.23
N ALA A 103 13.84 18.42 0.30
CA ALA A 103 14.88 18.89 1.21
C ALA A 103 14.42 18.81 2.68
N LYS A 104 13.16 19.19 2.97
CA LYS A 104 12.57 19.06 4.31
C LYS A 104 12.46 17.61 4.75
N VAL A 105 11.98 16.74 3.87
CA VAL A 105 11.87 15.30 4.08
C VAL A 105 13.26 14.71 4.32
N ASN A 106 14.25 15.00 3.49
CA ASN A 106 15.62 14.50 3.65
C ASN A 106 16.28 14.96 4.97
N LYS A 107 15.87 16.10 5.54
CA LYS A 107 16.36 16.55 6.86
C LYS A 107 15.94 15.58 7.97
N TYR A 108 14.71 15.07 7.94
CA TYR A 108 14.16 14.21 8.99
C TYR A 108 14.25 12.71 8.66
N PHE A 109 14.23 12.38 7.37
CA PHE A 109 14.24 11.03 6.81
C PHE A 109 15.34 10.95 5.75
N PRO A 110 16.62 11.04 6.16
CA PRO A 110 17.73 11.09 5.23
C PRO A 110 17.72 9.86 4.33
N ASN A 111 17.76 10.11 3.02
CA ASN A 111 17.98 9.05 2.07
C ASN A 111 19.46 8.67 2.10
N CYS A 112 19.76 7.48 2.60
CA CYS A 112 21.13 6.98 2.70
C CYS A 112 21.68 6.39 1.38
N GLU A 113 20.89 6.41 0.31
CA GLU A 113 21.20 5.81 -1.00
C GLU A 113 21.05 6.81 -2.16
N ILE A 114 21.53 8.05 -1.98
CA ILE A 114 21.43 9.15 -2.97
C ILE A 114 22.02 8.83 -4.35
N HIS A 115 22.95 7.88 -4.45
CA HIS A 115 23.64 7.49 -5.70
C HIS A 115 23.15 6.15 -6.29
N ASN A 116 22.19 5.48 -5.64
CA ASN A 116 21.72 4.13 -5.99
C ASN A 116 20.18 4.07 -5.93
N MET A 117 19.53 5.21 -6.14
CA MET A 117 18.09 5.41 -6.17
C MET A 117 17.45 4.52 -7.24
N GLY A 118 17.16 3.28 -6.87
CA GLY A 118 16.51 2.28 -7.70
C GLY A 118 17.47 1.50 -8.59
N SER A 119 17.25 0.20 -8.65
CA SER A 119 17.84 -0.71 -9.64
C SER A 119 17.70 -0.23 -11.11
N SER A 120 16.80 0.71 -11.39
CA SER A 120 16.58 1.36 -12.69
C SER A 120 17.84 2.03 -13.26
N SER A 121 18.75 2.46 -12.39
CA SER A 121 20.05 3.03 -12.76
C SER A 121 21.06 2.00 -13.29
N ARG A 122 20.74 0.69 -13.24
CA ARG A 122 21.61 -0.38 -13.76
C ARG A 122 21.38 -0.71 -15.23
N PHE A 123 20.37 -0.10 -15.87
CA PHE A 123 20.18 -0.25 -17.29
C PHE A 123 21.39 0.34 -18.04
N PRO A 124 22.11 -0.44 -18.88
CA PRO A 124 23.37 0.01 -19.45
C PRO A 124 23.23 1.27 -20.30
N GLY A 125 24.12 2.23 -20.06
CA GLY A 125 24.20 3.46 -20.83
C GLY A 125 23.13 4.49 -20.49
N PHE A 126 22.38 4.30 -19.39
CA PHE A 126 21.64 5.41 -18.80
C PHE A 126 22.64 6.44 -18.25
N PRO A 127 22.44 7.74 -18.52
CA PRO A 127 23.34 8.77 -18.05
C PRO A 127 23.20 8.95 -16.53
N HIS A 128 24.33 9.05 -15.84
CA HIS A 128 24.41 9.38 -14.42
C HIS A 128 25.06 10.76 -14.25
N ASP A 129 24.73 11.46 -13.17
CA ASP A 129 25.37 12.70 -12.71
C ASP A 129 25.65 13.73 -13.84
N ARG A 130 24.60 14.46 -14.23
CA ARG A 130 24.63 15.48 -15.29
C ARG A 130 24.45 16.90 -14.71
N PRO A 131 25.45 17.47 -14.00
CA PRO A 131 25.31 18.74 -13.29
C PRO A 131 25.05 19.94 -14.22
N GLU A 132 25.28 19.78 -15.52
CA GLU A 132 25.01 20.78 -16.55
C GLU A 132 23.52 20.87 -16.91
N ILE A 133 22.73 19.83 -16.69
CA ILE A 133 21.28 19.83 -16.96
C ILE A 133 20.58 20.71 -15.92
N LYS A 134 19.80 21.69 -16.38
CA LYS A 134 19.16 22.69 -15.49
C LYS A 134 17.64 22.58 -15.45
N THR A 135 17.03 21.87 -16.39
CA THR A 135 15.57 21.67 -16.45
C THR A 135 15.19 20.18 -16.46
N ALA A 136 13.92 19.89 -16.15
CA ALA A 136 13.41 18.53 -16.20
C ALA A 136 13.37 18.02 -17.65
N GLU A 137 12.99 18.86 -18.60
CA GLU A 137 12.86 18.53 -20.02
C GLU A 137 14.23 18.17 -20.63
N GLU A 138 15.28 18.93 -20.30
CA GLU A 138 16.67 18.61 -20.69
C GLU A 138 17.13 17.28 -20.10
N SER A 139 16.62 16.91 -18.91
CA SER A 139 16.95 15.64 -18.27
C SER A 139 16.36 14.43 -18.99
N TRP A 140 15.24 14.58 -19.71
CA TRP A 140 14.53 13.45 -20.32
C TRP A 140 15.17 12.96 -21.61
N LEU A 141 15.62 13.87 -22.48
CA LEU A 141 16.11 13.55 -23.82
C LEU A 141 17.17 12.43 -23.84
N PRO A 142 18.20 12.45 -22.97
CA PRO A 142 19.19 11.38 -22.95
C PRO A 142 18.62 10.00 -22.61
N PHE A 143 17.59 9.93 -21.77
CA PHE A 143 16.92 8.65 -21.46
C PHE A 143 16.03 8.22 -22.61
N ILE A 144 15.31 9.14 -23.25
CA ILE A 144 14.48 8.87 -24.44
C ILE A 144 15.34 8.33 -25.58
N GLU A 145 16.42 9.02 -25.93
CA GLU A 145 17.36 8.59 -26.98
C GLU A 145 17.98 7.23 -26.67
N LYS A 146 18.22 6.93 -25.38
CA LYS A 146 18.78 5.65 -24.98
C LYS A 146 17.76 4.52 -25.06
N ILE A 147 16.53 4.75 -24.60
CA ILE A 147 15.44 3.76 -24.65
C ILE A 147 15.01 3.48 -26.10
N ALA A 148 15.01 4.50 -26.97
CA ALA A 148 14.66 4.36 -28.39
C ALA A 148 15.60 3.43 -29.20
N GLN A 149 16.70 2.98 -28.60
CA GLN A 149 17.64 2.02 -29.21
C GLN A 149 17.19 0.55 -29.06
N PHE A 150 16.15 0.30 -28.26
CA PHE A 150 15.67 -1.04 -27.96
C PHE A 150 14.20 -1.18 -28.34
N ASP A 151 13.82 -2.37 -28.80
CA ASP A 151 12.40 -2.71 -28.90
C ASP A 151 11.83 -3.19 -27.55
N SER A 152 10.52 -3.42 -27.51
CA SER A 152 9.82 -3.82 -26.29
C SER A 152 10.22 -5.21 -25.78
N GLU A 153 10.52 -6.17 -26.67
CA GLU A 153 10.96 -7.52 -26.30
C GLU A 153 12.39 -7.51 -25.73
N GLU A 154 13.26 -6.69 -26.31
CA GLU A 154 14.61 -6.44 -25.81
C GLU A 154 14.56 -5.80 -24.42
N ILE A 155 13.73 -4.77 -24.21
CA ILE A 155 13.57 -4.12 -22.90
C ILE A 155 13.05 -5.12 -21.86
N GLU A 156 12.05 -5.93 -22.22
CA GLU A 156 11.48 -6.97 -21.36
C GLU A 156 12.56 -7.96 -20.90
N THR A 157 13.36 -8.47 -21.85
CA THR A 157 14.46 -9.42 -21.59
C THR A 157 15.57 -8.78 -20.75
N LEU A 158 16.00 -7.58 -21.11
CA LEU A 158 17.07 -6.87 -20.40
C LEU A 158 16.64 -6.56 -18.97
N ALA A 159 15.43 -6.04 -18.77
CA ALA A 159 14.92 -5.68 -17.45
C ALA A 159 14.74 -6.92 -16.57
N ASN A 160 13.97 -7.90 -17.01
CA ASN A 160 13.53 -9.00 -16.15
C ASN A 160 14.55 -10.14 -16.06
N ASP A 161 15.18 -10.52 -17.16
CA ASP A 161 16.01 -11.74 -17.20
C ASP A 161 17.50 -11.44 -16.99
N LYS A 162 18.00 -10.33 -17.55
CA LYS A 162 19.42 -9.95 -17.44
C LYS A 162 19.73 -9.13 -16.20
N TYR A 163 19.09 -7.98 -16.04
CA TYR A 163 19.37 -7.04 -14.95
C TYR A 163 18.55 -7.30 -13.70
N ARG A 164 17.49 -8.12 -13.82
CA ARG A 164 16.54 -8.42 -12.73
C ARG A 164 16.10 -7.14 -12.04
N GLN A 165 15.63 -6.18 -12.81
CA GLN A 165 15.05 -4.92 -12.37
C GLN A 165 13.58 -4.85 -12.79
N ALA A 166 12.84 -3.93 -12.18
CA ALA A 166 11.44 -3.72 -12.51
C ALA A 166 11.31 -3.20 -13.95
N GLY A 167 10.54 -3.91 -14.77
CA GLY A 167 10.25 -3.53 -16.15
C GLY A 167 9.15 -4.42 -16.72
N THR A 168 8.38 -3.89 -17.66
CA THR A 168 7.33 -4.62 -18.39
C THR A 168 7.04 -3.90 -19.70
N ILE A 169 6.61 -4.63 -20.73
CA ILE A 169 5.93 -4.03 -21.87
C ILE A 169 4.54 -3.52 -21.45
N CYS A 170 4.06 -2.46 -22.10
CA CYS A 170 2.70 -2.00 -21.85
C CYS A 170 1.71 -2.87 -22.63
N TRP A 171 0.72 -3.42 -21.93
CA TRP A 171 -0.35 -4.23 -22.54
C TRP A 171 -1.66 -3.44 -22.59
N SER A 172 -2.51 -3.75 -23.56
CA SER A 172 -3.93 -3.43 -23.42
C SER A 172 -4.57 -4.35 -22.37
N PRO A 173 -5.72 -3.97 -21.75
CA PRO A 173 -6.46 -4.89 -20.89
C PRO A 173 -6.77 -6.25 -21.55
N GLU A 174 -7.17 -6.22 -22.82
CA GLU A 174 -7.54 -7.41 -23.60
C GLU A 174 -6.32 -8.30 -23.86
N ASP A 175 -5.18 -7.72 -24.25
CA ASP A 175 -3.95 -8.47 -24.49
C ASP A 175 -3.37 -9.03 -23.18
N TYR A 176 -3.46 -8.28 -22.08
CA TYR A 176 -3.08 -8.79 -20.76
C TYR A 176 -3.94 -9.99 -20.37
N GLU A 177 -5.27 -9.91 -20.49
CA GLU A 177 -6.17 -11.03 -20.20
C GLU A 177 -5.88 -12.25 -21.08
N ALA A 178 -5.49 -12.04 -22.34
CA ALA A 178 -5.12 -13.09 -23.28
C ALA A 178 -3.70 -13.67 -23.07
N SER A 179 -2.85 -12.97 -22.32
CA SER A 179 -1.49 -13.43 -21.97
C SER A 179 -1.52 -14.62 -21.01
N GLU A 180 -0.42 -15.37 -20.96
CA GLU A 180 -0.28 -16.49 -20.01
C GLU A 180 -0.34 -16.03 -18.55
N GLN A 181 0.14 -14.83 -18.25
CA GLN A 181 0.03 -14.26 -16.90
C GLN A 181 -1.42 -13.88 -16.57
N GLY A 182 -2.12 -13.21 -17.48
CA GLY A 182 -3.51 -12.80 -17.26
C GLY A 182 -4.44 -14.00 -17.07
N LYS A 183 -4.27 -15.06 -17.88
CA LYS A 183 -4.99 -16.34 -17.71
C LYS A 183 -4.69 -16.98 -16.36
N ALA A 184 -3.43 -17.03 -15.95
CA ALA A 184 -3.05 -17.62 -14.67
C ALA A 184 -3.66 -16.88 -13.48
N ASN A 185 -3.78 -15.55 -13.54
CA ASN A 185 -4.40 -14.72 -12.50
C ASN A 185 -5.93 -14.59 -12.64
N ALA A 186 -6.54 -15.15 -13.69
CA ALA A 186 -7.95 -14.87 -14.04
C ALA A 186 -8.96 -15.29 -12.97
N HIS A 187 -8.60 -16.28 -12.15
CA HIS A 187 -9.43 -16.81 -11.06
C HIS A 187 -9.28 -16.05 -9.73
N VAL A 188 -8.29 -15.15 -9.63
CA VAL A 188 -7.96 -14.46 -8.39
C VAL A 188 -8.78 -13.18 -8.26
N GLY A 189 -9.26 -12.90 -7.05
CA GLY A 189 -9.84 -11.61 -6.68
C GLY A 189 -8.76 -10.54 -6.43
N LEU A 190 -8.93 -9.81 -5.34
CA LEU A 190 -8.04 -8.81 -4.74
C LEU A 190 -6.96 -9.47 -3.87
N TYR A 191 -7.24 -10.67 -3.32
CA TYR A 191 -6.33 -11.46 -2.50
C TYR A 191 -6.73 -12.94 -2.48
N GLU A 192 -5.82 -13.81 -2.07
CA GLU A 192 -6.06 -15.23 -1.79
C GLU A 192 -5.69 -15.55 -0.34
N ILE A 193 -6.44 -16.45 0.31
CA ILE A 193 -6.16 -16.92 1.68
C ILE A 193 -6.06 -18.43 1.67
N PHE A 194 -5.00 -18.96 2.27
CA PHE A 194 -4.75 -20.40 2.36
C PHE A 194 -4.70 -20.84 3.82
N HIS A 195 -5.46 -21.86 4.18
CA HIS A 195 -5.44 -22.45 5.52
C HIS A 195 -4.35 -23.51 5.65
N HIS A 196 -3.59 -23.43 6.73
CA HIS A 196 -2.56 -24.39 7.11
C HIS A 196 -2.98 -25.04 8.44
N PRO A 197 -3.74 -26.14 8.39
CA PRO A 197 -4.26 -26.78 9.60
C PRO A 197 -3.13 -27.36 10.45
N HIS A 198 -3.37 -27.45 11.75
CA HIS A 198 -2.44 -28.03 12.70
C HIS A 198 -3.22 -28.61 13.88
N GLU A 199 -2.99 -29.89 14.19
CA GLU A 199 -3.78 -30.64 15.18
C GLU A 199 -3.79 -29.95 16.56
N ASP A 200 -2.64 -29.41 16.99
CA ASP A 200 -2.52 -28.77 18.30
C ASP A 200 -2.91 -27.28 18.36
N LYS A 201 -3.32 -26.65 17.24
CA LYS A 201 -3.59 -25.20 17.18
C LYS A 201 -5.05 -24.94 16.90
N GLY A 202 -5.87 -25.10 17.93
CA GLY A 202 -7.30 -24.81 17.86
C GLY A 202 -7.64 -23.33 17.60
N PRO A 203 -8.94 -23.02 17.46
CA PRO A 203 -9.44 -21.66 17.23
C PRO A 203 -8.95 -20.68 18.29
N THR A 204 -8.40 -19.54 17.86
CA THR A 204 -7.69 -18.64 18.77
C THR A 204 -7.58 -17.20 18.26
N TRP A 205 -7.82 -16.26 19.18
CA TRP A 205 -7.54 -14.84 18.98
C TRP A 205 -6.08 -14.50 19.33
N TRP A 206 -5.65 -13.27 19.04
CA TRP A 206 -4.44 -12.74 19.66
C TRP A 206 -4.62 -12.58 21.17
N ASN A 207 -3.50 -12.54 21.89
CA ASN A 207 -3.45 -12.40 23.35
C ASN A 207 -4.04 -11.04 23.73
N ASP A 208 -4.79 -11.01 24.83
CA ASP A 208 -5.28 -9.74 25.35
C ASP A 208 -4.15 -8.97 26.03
N SER A 209 -4.16 -7.65 25.84
CA SER A 209 -3.25 -6.71 26.49
C SER A 209 -4.07 -5.67 27.25
N PRO A 210 -3.74 -5.36 28.51
CA PRO A 210 -4.43 -4.32 29.28
C PRO A 210 -4.18 -2.92 28.72
N GLU A 211 -3.12 -2.75 27.93
CA GLU A 211 -2.85 -1.54 27.15
C GLU A 211 -3.17 -1.83 25.68
N THR A 212 -3.99 -1.00 25.05
CA THR A 212 -4.26 -1.07 23.61
C THR A 212 -3.87 0.26 22.98
N GLU A 213 -2.59 0.43 22.66
CA GLU A 213 -2.12 1.55 21.85
C GLU A 213 -1.36 1.04 20.62
N LEU A 214 -1.82 1.48 19.46
CA LEU A 214 -1.82 0.64 18.27
C LEU A 214 -1.91 1.53 17.03
N ALA A 215 -1.32 1.11 15.90
CA ALA A 215 -1.47 1.76 14.58
C ALA A 215 -2.95 1.98 14.20
N GLU A 216 -3.22 2.60 13.05
CA GLU A 216 -4.55 3.16 12.74
C GLU A 216 -5.76 2.22 12.94
N LEU A 217 -5.59 0.91 12.73
CA LEU A 217 -6.64 -0.11 12.92
C LEU A 217 -6.54 -0.92 14.22
N GLY A 218 -5.63 -0.57 15.13
CA GLY A 218 -5.50 -1.33 16.37
C GLY A 218 -4.47 -2.47 16.34
N ALA A 219 -3.42 -2.40 15.50
CA ALA A 219 -2.31 -3.35 15.56
C ALA A 219 -1.03 -2.73 16.16
N SER A 220 -0.27 -3.49 16.94
CA SER A 220 1.12 -3.16 17.29
C SER A 220 2.01 -3.55 16.12
N VAL A 221 2.75 -2.59 15.56
CA VAL A 221 3.51 -2.81 14.32
C VAL A 221 4.97 -2.45 14.52
N LEU A 222 5.83 -3.45 14.37
CA LEU A 222 7.27 -3.28 14.27
C LEU A 222 7.69 -3.52 12.82
N ARG A 223 8.19 -2.48 12.17
CA ARG A 223 8.79 -2.55 10.85
C ARG A 223 10.28 -2.83 11.00
N VAL A 224 10.75 -3.85 10.29
CA VAL A 224 12.16 -4.26 10.29
C VAL A 224 12.73 -4.09 8.89
N THR A 225 13.89 -3.45 8.80
CA THR A 225 14.73 -3.40 7.59
C THR A 225 16.20 -3.52 8.00
N ALA A 226 17.13 -3.56 7.05
CA ALA A 226 18.55 -3.52 7.36
C ALA A 226 19.16 -2.17 6.94
N PRO A 227 20.21 -1.67 7.62
CA PRO A 227 20.82 -0.37 7.31
C PRO A 227 21.36 -0.24 5.86
N HIS A 228 21.64 -1.38 5.22
CA HIS A 228 22.20 -1.47 3.88
C HIS A 228 21.16 -1.70 2.78
N ILE A 229 19.88 -1.81 3.15
CA ILE A 229 18.78 -2.00 2.21
C ILE A 229 18.22 -0.63 1.86
N ALA A 230 18.17 -0.35 0.55
CA ALA A 230 17.58 0.87 0.05
C ALA A 230 16.10 0.95 0.47
N ASP A 231 15.68 2.14 0.87
CA ASP A 231 14.33 2.40 1.33
C ASP A 231 13.84 3.73 0.77
N PHE A 232 12.54 3.85 0.53
CA PHE A 232 11.96 5.08 0.03
C PHE A 232 11.58 5.98 1.20
N SER A 233 12.60 6.55 1.86
CA SER A 233 12.46 7.32 3.10
C SER A 233 11.50 8.51 2.99
N ALA A 234 11.26 9.00 1.77
CA ALA A 234 10.31 10.07 1.53
C ALA A 234 8.86 9.73 1.88
N LEU A 235 8.51 8.44 1.91
CA LEU A 235 7.18 7.99 2.30
C LEU A 235 7.00 7.88 3.82
N HIS A 236 8.07 8.02 4.62
CA HIS A 236 8.00 7.76 6.06
C HIS A 236 7.09 8.76 6.77
N SER A 237 7.13 10.04 6.41
CA SER A 237 6.27 11.07 7.01
C SER A 237 4.78 10.73 6.91
N ASP A 238 4.42 9.94 5.90
CA ASP A 238 3.06 9.50 5.61
C ASP A 238 2.77 8.10 6.17
N LEU A 239 3.57 7.11 5.80
CA LEU A 239 3.22 5.70 5.94
C LEU A 239 3.76 5.04 7.21
N ASN A 240 4.54 5.75 8.05
CA ASN A 240 5.12 5.19 9.29
C ASN A 240 4.44 5.61 10.60
N TRP A 241 3.30 6.33 10.54
CA TRP A 241 2.52 6.59 11.76
C TRP A 241 2.06 5.29 12.42
N GLY A 242 2.17 5.22 13.74
CA GLY A 242 1.76 4.06 14.51
C GLY A 242 2.74 2.86 14.49
N LYS A 243 3.91 3.00 13.84
CA LYS A 243 4.87 1.90 13.66
C LYS A 243 6.22 2.18 14.33
N TRP A 244 6.72 1.23 15.10
CA TRP A 244 8.14 1.21 15.49
C TRP A 244 8.99 0.77 14.30
N ASN A 245 10.20 1.30 14.17
CA ASN A 245 11.10 1.01 13.04
C ASN A 245 12.48 0.60 13.57
N ALA A 246 12.84 -0.66 13.38
CA ALA A 246 14.09 -1.25 13.85
C ALA A 246 14.98 -1.76 12.72
N HIS A 247 16.26 -1.93 13.03
CA HIS A 247 17.23 -2.55 12.14
C HIS A 247 17.54 -3.98 12.55
N LEU A 248 17.48 -4.90 11.58
CA LEU A 248 18.06 -6.24 11.66
C LEU A 248 18.77 -6.56 10.34
N ASP A 249 20.01 -7.02 10.42
CA ASP A 249 20.80 -7.45 9.27
C ASP A 249 20.90 -8.98 9.23
N LEU A 250 20.06 -9.61 8.41
CA LEU A 250 19.97 -11.07 8.30
C LEU A 250 21.25 -11.76 7.77
N ARG A 251 22.30 -11.00 7.46
CA ARG A 251 23.66 -11.55 7.26
C ARG A 251 24.32 -11.97 8.57
N LYS A 252 23.83 -11.51 9.71
CA LYS A 252 24.30 -11.84 11.04
C LYS A 252 23.36 -12.83 11.71
N GLU A 253 23.91 -13.91 12.27
CA GLU A 253 23.10 -14.93 12.94
C GLU A 253 22.38 -14.40 14.19
N GLU A 254 22.97 -13.44 14.92
CA GLU A 254 22.33 -12.79 16.08
C GLU A 254 21.05 -12.03 15.70
N ASP A 255 21.05 -11.37 14.54
CA ASP A 255 19.89 -10.64 14.03
C ASP A 255 18.82 -11.58 13.48
N LYS A 256 19.21 -12.74 12.93
CA LYS A 256 18.27 -13.81 12.57
C LYS A 256 17.58 -14.39 13.80
N GLU A 257 18.35 -14.69 14.85
CA GLU A 257 17.78 -15.17 16.11
C GLU A 257 16.80 -14.14 16.69
N THR A 258 17.17 -12.85 16.65
CA THR A 258 16.27 -11.77 17.09
C THR A 258 14.98 -11.74 16.26
N LEU A 259 15.06 -11.87 14.93
CA LEU A 259 13.87 -11.94 14.08
C LEU A 259 13.02 -13.18 14.37
N HIS A 260 13.64 -14.34 14.61
CA HIS A 260 12.93 -15.57 15.00
C HIS A 260 12.12 -15.36 16.28
N GLN A 261 12.72 -14.77 17.32
CA GLN A 261 12.01 -14.44 18.57
C GLN A 261 10.85 -13.45 18.34
N LEU A 262 11.06 -12.39 17.54
CA LEU A 262 9.99 -11.46 17.17
C LEU A 262 8.81 -12.16 16.48
N ILE A 263 9.08 -13.12 15.59
CA ILE A 263 8.06 -13.91 14.89
C ILE A 263 7.30 -14.82 15.86
N LEU A 264 7.97 -15.41 16.85
CA LEU A 264 7.33 -16.23 17.89
C LEU A 264 6.29 -15.45 18.70
N GLU A 265 6.45 -14.15 18.85
CA GLU A 265 5.50 -13.27 19.54
C GLU A 265 4.42 -12.70 18.61
N SER A 266 4.68 -12.65 17.31
CA SER A 266 3.84 -11.98 16.31
C SER A 266 2.53 -12.71 15.99
N ASP A 267 1.50 -11.96 15.62
CA ASP A 267 0.27 -12.53 15.06
C ASP A 267 0.31 -12.63 13.53
N ILE A 268 0.97 -11.66 12.90
CA ILE A 268 1.05 -11.51 11.45
C ILE A 268 2.50 -11.14 11.08
N VAL A 269 3.06 -11.83 10.10
CA VAL A 269 4.29 -11.45 9.40
C VAL A 269 3.91 -10.95 8.01
N ILE A 270 4.42 -9.79 7.61
CA ILE A 270 4.17 -9.19 6.30
C ILE A 270 5.49 -9.10 5.53
N ASP A 271 5.54 -9.70 4.34
CA ASP A 271 6.69 -9.67 3.45
C ASP A 271 6.35 -8.96 2.13
N GLY A 272 7.01 -7.83 1.88
CA GLY A 272 6.95 -7.10 0.61
C GLY A 272 8.25 -7.14 -0.18
N HIS A 273 9.19 -8.03 0.17
CA HIS A 273 10.41 -8.20 -0.61
C HIS A 273 10.11 -8.92 -1.92
N ARG A 274 11.02 -8.81 -2.88
CA ARG A 274 10.93 -9.59 -4.11
C ARG A 274 10.77 -11.09 -3.76
N PRO A 275 9.85 -11.81 -4.44
CA PRO A 275 9.66 -13.23 -4.19
C PRO A 275 10.97 -14.03 -4.17
N GLY A 276 11.15 -14.90 -3.18
CA GLY A 276 12.37 -15.68 -2.97
C GLY A 276 13.43 -15.02 -2.05
N VAL A 277 13.33 -13.71 -1.78
CA VAL A 277 14.34 -13.01 -0.95
C VAL A 277 14.30 -13.50 0.49
N MET A 278 13.12 -13.57 1.11
CA MET A 278 13.01 -14.00 2.51
C MET A 278 13.26 -15.51 2.68
N ASP A 279 12.94 -16.33 1.68
CA ASP A 279 13.28 -17.76 1.66
C ASP A 279 14.80 -17.99 1.76
N LYS A 280 15.60 -17.17 1.06
CA LYS A 280 17.07 -17.23 1.14
C LYS A 280 17.60 -17.02 2.57
N TRP A 281 16.90 -16.23 3.36
CA TRP A 281 17.30 -15.90 4.73
C TRP A 281 16.65 -16.80 5.79
N GLY A 282 15.82 -17.77 5.40
CA GLY A 282 15.13 -18.68 6.31
C GLY A 282 13.91 -18.07 7.00
N PHE A 283 13.29 -17.07 6.36
CA PHE A 283 12.10 -16.37 6.86
C PHE A 283 11.02 -16.23 5.78
N GLY A 284 11.04 -17.13 4.79
CA GLY A 284 9.97 -17.25 3.80
C GLY A 284 8.68 -17.80 4.42
N LYS A 285 7.65 -17.95 3.59
CA LYS A 285 6.33 -18.46 4.03
C LYS A 285 6.44 -19.77 4.80
N ASP A 286 7.12 -20.76 4.22
CA ASP A 286 7.20 -22.10 4.80
C ASP A 286 8.08 -22.12 6.06
N ASP A 287 9.11 -21.27 6.12
CA ASP A 287 9.94 -21.10 7.30
C ASP A 287 9.14 -20.49 8.47
N VAL A 288 8.37 -19.43 8.21
CA VAL A 288 7.53 -18.80 9.25
C VAL A 288 6.44 -19.76 9.74
N LEU A 289 5.83 -20.54 8.84
CA LEU A 289 4.88 -21.59 9.22
C LEU A 289 5.55 -22.69 10.08
N LYS A 290 6.82 -22.99 9.83
CA LYS A 290 7.62 -23.91 10.64
C LYS A 290 7.94 -23.32 12.02
N ILE A 291 8.40 -22.07 12.10
CA ILE A 291 8.63 -21.35 13.37
C ILE A 291 7.36 -21.36 14.21
N ALA A 292 6.20 -21.14 13.58
CA ALA A 292 4.92 -21.16 14.28
C ALA A 292 4.59 -22.51 14.93
N LYS A 293 5.26 -23.62 14.61
CA LYS A 293 5.11 -24.92 15.31
C LYS A 293 5.66 -24.89 16.74
N GLU A 294 6.53 -23.95 17.06
CA GLU A 294 7.12 -23.78 18.39
C GLU A 294 6.15 -23.09 19.38
N ARG A 295 5.00 -22.61 18.90
CA ARG A 295 3.97 -21.93 19.70
C ARG A 295 2.61 -22.61 19.59
N LYS A 296 1.78 -22.42 20.61
CA LYS A 296 0.41 -22.98 20.71
C LYS A 296 -0.61 -22.28 19.81
N ARG A 297 -0.27 -21.12 19.27
CA ARG A 297 -1.15 -20.27 18.45
C ARG A 297 -0.69 -20.27 17.01
N GLY A 298 -1.62 -20.35 16.06
CA GLY A 298 -1.30 -20.15 14.64
C GLY A 298 -0.69 -18.78 14.33
N ILE A 299 -0.12 -18.65 13.15
CA ILE A 299 0.41 -17.39 12.61
C ILE A 299 -0.21 -17.08 11.26
N ILE A 300 -0.21 -15.81 10.88
CA ILE A 300 -0.60 -15.37 9.54
C ILE A 300 0.66 -14.87 8.83
N TYR A 301 0.95 -15.39 7.63
CA TYR A 301 2.03 -14.89 6.77
C TYR A 301 1.43 -14.25 5.52
N MET A 302 1.54 -12.93 5.39
CA MET A 302 1.06 -12.20 4.22
C MET A 302 2.24 -11.79 3.35
N ARG A 303 2.14 -12.03 2.05
CA ARG A 303 3.15 -11.63 1.08
C ARG A 303 2.56 -10.84 -0.07
N GLU A 304 3.31 -9.84 -0.52
CA GLU A 304 2.94 -8.93 -1.59
C GLU A 304 3.94 -8.99 -2.75
N ASN A 305 3.44 -8.93 -3.98
CA ASN A 305 4.28 -8.71 -5.16
C ASN A 305 3.54 -7.91 -6.24
N CYS A 306 4.27 -7.49 -7.28
CA CYS A 306 3.64 -6.74 -8.37
C CYS A 306 2.78 -7.62 -9.29
N TYR A 307 3.26 -8.79 -9.69
CA TYR A 307 2.74 -9.53 -10.85
C TYR A 307 1.59 -10.50 -10.55
N GLY A 308 1.36 -10.84 -9.29
CA GLY A 308 0.57 -11.98 -8.86
C GLY A 308 1.44 -13.20 -8.56
N TRP A 309 0.89 -14.16 -7.84
CA TRP A 309 1.59 -15.38 -7.38
C TRP A 309 1.38 -16.58 -8.31
N ASN A 310 0.58 -16.39 -9.36
CA ASN A 310 0.30 -17.38 -10.40
C ASN A 310 0.94 -16.94 -11.72
N GLY A 311 1.20 -17.90 -12.61
CA GLY A 311 1.70 -17.62 -13.97
C GLY A 311 3.21 -17.39 -14.07
N PRO A 312 3.74 -17.17 -15.28
CA PRO A 312 5.18 -17.15 -15.52
C PRO A 312 5.92 -15.95 -14.91
N TRP A 313 5.24 -14.86 -14.54
CA TRP A 313 5.89 -13.60 -14.14
C TRP A 313 5.97 -13.40 -12.63
N TRP A 314 5.53 -14.39 -11.83
CA TRP A 314 5.42 -14.27 -10.37
C TRP A 314 6.70 -13.84 -9.66
N TYR A 315 7.87 -14.17 -10.22
CA TYR A 315 9.19 -13.90 -9.61
C TYR A 315 9.74 -12.50 -9.94
N ARG A 316 9.12 -11.77 -10.87
CA ARG A 316 9.62 -10.48 -11.36
C ARG A 316 9.40 -9.40 -10.30
N SER A 317 10.30 -8.41 -10.26
CA SER A 317 10.05 -7.19 -9.47
C SER A 317 9.13 -6.25 -10.20
N GLY A 318 8.33 -5.53 -9.42
CA GLY A 318 7.65 -4.35 -9.92
C GLY A 318 7.28 -3.41 -8.80
N TRP A 319 6.72 -2.29 -9.23
CA TRP A 319 6.11 -1.23 -8.44
C TRP A 319 4.78 -0.92 -9.12
N GLN A 320 3.97 -0.03 -8.56
CA GLN A 320 2.73 0.35 -9.22
C GLN A 320 2.87 0.70 -10.71
N PRO A 321 3.82 1.55 -11.17
CA PRO A 321 3.92 1.88 -12.60
C PRO A 321 4.06 0.65 -13.51
N ILE A 322 4.71 -0.40 -13.02
CA ILE A 322 4.83 -1.68 -13.72
C ILE A 322 3.46 -2.36 -13.79
N SER A 323 2.76 -2.47 -12.66
CA SER A 323 1.39 -3.01 -12.63
C SER A 323 0.45 -2.22 -13.55
N ASP A 324 0.54 -0.89 -13.55
CA ASP A 324 -0.31 -0.01 -14.35
C ASP A 324 -0.09 -0.22 -15.85
N ALA A 325 1.17 -0.36 -16.28
CA ALA A 325 1.51 -0.68 -17.67
C ALA A 325 1.14 -2.13 -18.05
N ASN A 326 1.35 -3.08 -17.13
CA ASN A 326 1.13 -4.50 -17.36
C ASN A 326 -0.35 -4.84 -17.53
N THR A 327 -1.23 -4.23 -16.75
CA THR A 327 -2.68 -4.54 -16.79
C THR A 327 -3.48 -3.56 -17.66
N GLY A 328 -2.82 -2.67 -18.40
CA GLY A 328 -3.46 -1.71 -19.30
C GLY A 328 -4.11 -0.49 -18.65
N VAL A 329 -3.85 -0.21 -17.37
CA VAL A 329 -4.28 1.04 -16.73
C VAL A 329 -3.59 2.23 -17.40
N ALA A 330 -2.31 2.11 -17.73
CA ALA A 330 -1.55 3.17 -18.41
C ALA A 330 -2.09 3.49 -19.81
N MET A 331 -2.56 2.47 -20.56
CA MET A 331 -3.26 2.67 -21.84
C MET A 331 -4.56 3.44 -21.65
N GLY A 332 -5.35 3.09 -20.61
CA GLY A 332 -6.55 3.84 -20.26
C GLY A 332 -6.26 5.31 -19.96
N TYR A 333 -5.21 5.57 -19.17
CA TYR A 333 -4.78 6.93 -18.84
C TYR A 333 -4.33 7.72 -20.07
N GLY A 334 -3.59 7.08 -20.99
CA GLY A 334 -3.18 7.66 -22.26
C GLY A 334 -4.36 8.10 -23.11
N ARG A 335 -5.34 7.21 -23.34
CA ARG A 335 -6.57 7.52 -24.07
C ARG A 335 -7.33 8.69 -23.47
N ALA A 336 -7.43 8.72 -22.14
CA ALA A 336 -8.12 9.79 -21.42
C ALA A 336 -7.44 11.16 -21.50
N MET A 337 -6.16 11.18 -21.88
CA MET A 337 -5.41 12.39 -22.17
C MET A 337 -5.42 12.75 -23.66
N GLY A 338 -6.16 12.00 -24.49
CA GLY A 338 -6.18 12.17 -25.94
C GLY A 338 -4.93 11.63 -26.64
N HIS A 339 -4.18 10.74 -25.98
CA HIS A 339 -3.02 10.07 -26.56
C HIS A 339 -3.39 8.65 -27.01
N GLU A 340 -2.75 8.19 -28.09
CA GLU A 340 -2.81 6.80 -28.52
C GLU A 340 -1.81 5.92 -27.75
N GLU A 341 -0.83 6.54 -27.09
CA GLU A 341 0.24 5.90 -26.33
C GLU A 341 -0.09 5.84 -24.83
N ALA A 342 0.53 4.88 -24.13
CA ALA A 342 0.38 4.71 -22.69
C ALA A 342 0.92 5.91 -21.89
N VAL A 343 0.20 6.30 -20.84
CA VAL A 343 0.67 7.29 -19.87
C VAL A 343 0.56 6.69 -18.47
N VAL A 344 1.67 6.67 -17.74
CA VAL A 344 1.68 6.18 -16.36
C VAL A 344 0.86 7.14 -15.47
N PRO A 345 -0.09 6.62 -14.65
CA PRO A 345 -0.83 7.44 -13.71
C PRO A 345 0.10 8.21 -12.75
N VAL A 346 -0.28 9.46 -12.45
CA VAL A 346 0.51 10.35 -11.58
C VAL A 346 0.47 9.90 -10.10
N LEU A 347 -0.65 9.34 -9.66
CA LEU A 347 -0.91 9.05 -8.26
C LEU A 347 -0.71 7.55 -7.94
N PRO A 348 -0.18 7.21 -6.76
CA PRO A 348 0.11 5.84 -6.34
C PRO A 348 -1.16 5.08 -5.90
N ASN A 349 -2.19 5.04 -6.74
CA ASN A 349 -3.46 4.39 -6.45
C ASN A 349 -3.32 2.89 -6.07
N SER A 350 -2.62 2.12 -6.89
CA SER A 350 -2.48 0.67 -6.76
C SER A 350 -1.65 0.27 -5.56
N ASP A 351 -0.58 1.01 -5.25
CA ASP A 351 0.23 0.80 -4.04
C ASP A 351 -0.62 1.01 -2.78
N TYR A 352 -1.36 2.13 -2.70
CA TYR A 352 -2.20 2.44 -1.54
C TYR A 352 -3.36 1.47 -1.40
N CYS A 353 -4.06 1.19 -2.50
CA CYS A 353 -5.24 0.34 -2.47
C CYS A 353 -4.89 -1.12 -2.18
N THR A 354 -3.77 -1.63 -2.68
CA THR A 354 -3.29 -2.98 -2.35
C THR A 354 -2.94 -3.08 -0.87
N GLY A 355 -2.40 -2.02 -0.25
CA GLY A 355 -2.20 -1.95 1.20
C GLY A 355 -3.52 -2.02 2.00
N VAL A 356 -4.55 -1.29 1.58
CA VAL A 356 -5.89 -1.34 2.24
C VAL A 356 -6.53 -2.72 2.07
N VAL A 357 -6.39 -3.33 0.88
CA VAL A 357 -6.81 -4.70 0.62
C VAL A 357 -6.07 -5.69 1.52
N GLY A 358 -4.75 -5.54 1.68
CA GLY A 358 -3.95 -6.36 2.59
C GLY A 358 -4.40 -6.25 4.04
N ALA A 359 -4.75 -5.06 4.51
CA ALA A 359 -5.32 -4.86 5.84
C ALA A 359 -6.67 -5.61 6.00
N ALA A 360 -7.56 -5.52 5.01
CA ALA A 360 -8.82 -6.27 5.02
C ALA A 360 -8.59 -7.79 4.99
N ALA A 361 -7.64 -8.27 4.19
CA ALA A 361 -7.27 -9.69 4.10
C ALA A 361 -6.65 -10.20 5.42
N ALA A 362 -5.80 -9.40 6.07
CA ALA A 362 -5.25 -9.71 7.38
C ALA A 362 -6.35 -9.87 8.44
N ILE A 363 -7.33 -8.95 8.47
CA ILE A 363 -8.51 -9.07 9.35
C ILE A 363 -9.31 -10.33 9.01
N HIS A 364 -9.49 -10.64 7.72
CA HIS A 364 -10.16 -11.86 7.29
C HIS A 364 -9.48 -13.12 7.83
N ALA A 365 -8.17 -13.24 7.65
CA ALA A 365 -7.41 -14.38 8.15
C ALA A 365 -7.44 -14.47 9.68
N LEU A 366 -7.47 -13.33 10.40
CA LEU A 366 -7.66 -13.32 11.87
C LEU A 366 -9.03 -13.87 12.27
N LEU A 367 -10.10 -13.51 11.55
CA LEU A 367 -11.45 -14.05 11.77
C LEU A 367 -11.50 -15.56 11.51
N LYS A 368 -10.88 -16.03 10.41
CA LYS A 368 -10.80 -17.46 10.12
C LYS A 368 -10.00 -18.22 11.16
N ARG A 369 -8.84 -17.70 11.57
CA ARG A 369 -8.00 -18.30 12.63
C ARG A 369 -8.72 -18.40 13.98
N SER A 370 -9.55 -17.41 14.32
CA SER A 370 -10.29 -17.44 15.57
C SER A 370 -11.46 -18.42 15.60
N GLN A 371 -11.90 -18.91 14.44
CA GLN A 371 -13.01 -19.85 14.29
C GLN A 371 -12.55 -21.27 13.96
N GLU A 372 -11.50 -21.41 13.14
CA GLU A 372 -11.05 -22.68 12.58
C GLU A 372 -9.67 -23.12 13.10
N GLY A 373 -8.93 -22.23 13.75
CA GLY A 373 -7.57 -22.50 14.21
C GLY A 373 -6.57 -22.62 13.04
N GLY A 374 -5.41 -23.21 13.31
CA GLY A 374 -4.32 -23.33 12.35
C GLY A 374 -3.62 -22.01 12.02
N SER A 375 -2.73 -22.05 11.04
CA SER A 375 -2.06 -20.87 10.47
C SER A 375 -2.67 -20.50 9.12
N TYR A 376 -2.38 -19.31 8.62
CA TYR A 376 -2.86 -18.86 7.31
C TYR A 376 -1.72 -18.21 6.53
N SER A 377 -1.76 -18.34 5.20
CA SER A 377 -0.98 -17.48 4.32
C SER A 377 -1.88 -16.66 3.43
N ILE A 378 -1.46 -15.44 3.11
CA ILE A 378 -2.22 -14.49 2.30
C ILE A 378 -1.34 -14.03 1.15
N ASP A 379 -1.89 -14.09 -0.06
CA ASP A 379 -1.25 -13.62 -1.27
C ASP A 379 -2.00 -12.39 -1.77
N ILE A 380 -1.30 -11.25 -1.83
CA ILE A 380 -1.80 -10.01 -2.44
C ILE A 380 -0.86 -9.57 -3.56
N ALA A 381 -1.38 -8.83 -4.53
CA ALA A 381 -0.56 -8.28 -5.59
C ALA A 381 -1.14 -7.02 -6.23
N LEU A 382 -0.27 -6.15 -6.74
CA LEU A 382 -0.67 -4.95 -7.49
C LEU A 382 -1.50 -5.32 -8.73
N ASN A 383 -1.10 -6.36 -9.48
CA ASN A 383 -1.86 -6.87 -10.61
C ASN A 383 -3.24 -7.42 -10.21
N TYR A 384 -3.39 -7.98 -9.01
CA TYR A 384 -4.70 -8.45 -8.52
C TYR A 384 -5.64 -7.25 -8.35
N TYR A 385 -5.15 -6.19 -7.72
CA TYR A 385 -5.87 -4.93 -7.58
C TYR A 385 -6.19 -4.28 -8.93
N ASN A 386 -5.20 -4.10 -9.80
CA ASN A 386 -5.41 -3.41 -11.07
C ASN A 386 -6.30 -4.18 -12.03
N ARG A 387 -6.17 -5.52 -12.10
CA ARG A 387 -7.10 -6.33 -12.90
C ARG A 387 -8.51 -6.19 -12.37
N TRP A 388 -8.70 -6.17 -11.05
CA TRP A 388 -10.00 -5.90 -10.45
C TRP A 388 -10.52 -4.50 -10.81
N LEU A 389 -9.67 -3.48 -10.73
CA LEU A 389 -9.98 -2.09 -11.07
C LEU A 389 -10.47 -2.01 -12.53
N VAL A 390 -9.68 -2.51 -13.47
CA VAL A 390 -10.00 -2.45 -14.91
C VAL A 390 -11.28 -3.23 -15.22
N LYS A 391 -11.46 -4.42 -14.64
CA LYS A 391 -12.56 -5.32 -15.00
C LYS A 391 -13.89 -4.98 -14.33
N PHE A 392 -13.87 -4.60 -13.05
CA PHE A 392 -15.09 -4.46 -12.24
C PHE A 392 -15.44 -3.01 -11.90
N VAL A 393 -14.44 -2.12 -11.82
CA VAL A 393 -14.68 -0.67 -11.70
C VAL A 393 -14.91 -0.09 -13.09
N GLY A 394 -13.99 -0.35 -14.02
CA GLY A 394 -14.08 0.14 -15.39
C GLY A 394 -13.72 1.62 -15.54
N SER A 395 -14.12 2.20 -16.67
CA SER A 395 -13.83 3.61 -17.02
C SER A 395 -15.06 4.50 -16.76
N TYR A 396 -14.82 5.76 -16.42
CA TYR A 396 -15.90 6.75 -16.39
C TYR A 396 -16.51 6.94 -17.79
N PRO A 397 -17.79 7.32 -17.89
CA PRO A 397 -18.40 7.74 -19.15
C PRO A 397 -17.58 8.83 -19.86
N GLU A 398 -17.54 8.83 -21.19
CA GLU A 398 -16.71 9.75 -22.00
C GLU A 398 -16.93 11.23 -21.65
N ASP A 399 -18.16 11.62 -21.32
CA ASP A 399 -18.54 12.98 -20.93
C ASP A 399 -18.07 13.37 -19.51
N VAL A 400 -17.70 12.38 -18.70
CA VAL A 400 -17.07 12.52 -17.37
C VAL A 400 -15.56 12.27 -17.45
N TYR A 401 -15.08 11.66 -18.53
CA TYR A 401 -13.72 11.17 -18.74
C TYR A 401 -12.74 12.33 -18.90
N MET A 402 -12.27 12.86 -17.78
CA MET A 402 -11.27 13.93 -17.70
C MET A 402 -10.12 13.47 -16.81
N VAL A 403 -8.89 13.42 -17.34
CA VAL A 403 -7.75 12.87 -16.59
C VAL A 403 -6.86 13.90 -15.89
N TRP A 404 -6.28 13.42 -14.80
CA TRP A 404 -5.35 14.09 -13.89
C TRP A 404 -3.93 14.05 -14.47
N THR A 405 -3.41 15.20 -14.89
CA THR A 405 -2.00 15.38 -15.25
C THR A 405 -1.22 15.99 -14.08
N MET A 406 0.11 15.83 -14.04
CA MET A 406 0.92 16.45 -12.99
C MET A 406 0.76 17.99 -12.98
N PRO A 407 0.82 18.71 -14.12
CA PRO A 407 0.53 20.15 -14.13
C PRO A 407 -0.87 20.50 -13.62
N ARG A 408 -1.88 19.66 -13.90
CA ARG A 408 -3.25 19.87 -13.39
C ARG A 408 -3.34 19.64 -11.89
N LEU A 409 -2.72 18.58 -11.37
CA LEU A 409 -2.63 18.29 -9.94
C LEU A 409 -1.95 19.45 -9.21
N LEU A 410 -0.76 19.87 -9.68
CA LEU A 410 -0.05 21.03 -9.15
C LEU A 410 -0.88 22.31 -9.23
N GLY A 411 -1.56 22.55 -10.35
CA GLY A 411 -2.45 23.70 -10.53
C GLY A 411 -3.66 23.69 -9.58
N MET A 412 -4.19 22.52 -9.23
CA MET A 412 -5.24 22.38 -8.21
C MET A 412 -4.69 22.62 -6.80
N MET A 413 -3.51 22.09 -6.50
CA MET A 413 -2.80 22.30 -5.24
C MET A 413 -2.44 23.78 -5.02
N VAL A 414 -2.03 24.50 -6.07
CA VAL A 414 -1.76 25.95 -6.03
C VAL A 414 -3.03 26.77 -5.78
N LYS A 415 -4.19 26.29 -6.25
CA LYS A 415 -5.50 26.92 -6.02
C LYS A 415 -6.13 26.48 -4.70
N ALA A 416 -5.49 25.60 -3.94
CA ALA A 416 -5.98 25.12 -2.66
C ALA A 416 -6.05 26.25 -1.63
N GLY A 417 -7.20 26.42 -0.99
CA GLY A 417 -7.39 27.42 0.06
C GLY A 417 -8.78 28.06 0.08
N THR A 418 -9.59 27.93 -0.98
CA THR A 418 -10.91 28.57 -1.06
C THR A 418 -12.05 27.71 -1.62
N ASP A 419 -11.78 26.58 -2.30
CA ASP A 419 -12.80 25.66 -2.84
C ASP A 419 -12.19 24.25 -3.15
N GLY A 420 -13.04 23.22 -3.27
CA GLY A 420 -12.67 21.86 -3.68
C GLY A 420 -12.27 20.91 -2.54
N ILE A 421 -11.48 19.87 -2.85
CA ILE A 421 -11.11 18.83 -1.87
C ILE A 421 -9.96 19.24 -0.94
N PHE A 422 -9.23 20.33 -1.21
CA PHE A 422 -8.09 20.77 -0.40
C PHE A 422 -8.48 21.75 0.71
N LEU A 423 -9.61 21.55 1.37
CA LEU A 423 -10.07 22.42 2.47
C LEU A 423 -9.35 22.08 3.77
N LEU A 424 -8.98 23.09 4.57
CA LEU A 424 -8.30 22.93 5.87
C LEU A 424 -9.00 21.93 6.80
N GLU A 425 -10.32 21.85 6.75
CA GLU A 425 -11.10 20.92 7.58
C GLU A 425 -10.84 19.43 7.29
N HIS A 426 -10.25 19.11 6.14
CA HIS A 426 -9.84 17.74 5.76
C HIS A 426 -8.47 17.36 6.31
N PHE A 427 -7.73 18.30 6.89
CA PHE A 427 -6.38 18.09 7.42
C PHE A 427 -6.35 18.24 8.93
N GLU A 428 -5.35 17.62 9.54
CA GLU A 428 -4.98 17.75 10.94
C GLU A 428 -3.47 17.84 11.07
N VAL A 429 -3.00 18.41 12.19
CA VAL A 429 -1.57 18.45 12.52
C VAL A 429 -1.31 17.40 13.58
N ARG A 430 -0.35 16.50 13.30
CA ARG A 430 0.14 15.49 14.23
C ARG A 430 1.57 15.82 14.61
N THR A 431 1.91 15.61 15.88
CA THR A 431 3.29 15.79 16.37
C THR A 431 3.99 14.44 16.43
N SER A 432 5.20 14.36 15.89
CA SER A 432 6.09 13.23 16.11
C SER A 432 7.26 13.65 17.00
N LYS A 433 7.32 13.11 18.23
CA LYS A 433 8.44 13.39 19.13
C LYS A 433 9.73 12.70 18.68
N ALA A 434 9.62 11.55 18.00
CA ALA A 434 10.77 10.80 17.49
C ALA A 434 11.65 11.63 16.54
N ILE A 435 11.05 12.55 15.78
CA ILE A 435 11.77 13.46 14.87
C ILE A 435 11.69 14.94 15.30
N GLY A 436 10.99 15.23 16.40
CA GLY A 436 10.80 16.59 16.92
C GLY A 436 10.08 17.53 15.96
N ALA A 437 9.13 17.03 15.15
CA ALA A 437 8.47 17.80 14.09
C ALA A 437 6.95 17.68 14.15
N GLN A 438 6.26 18.68 13.60
CA GLN A 438 4.83 18.64 13.34
C GLN A 438 4.56 18.30 11.89
N ILE A 439 3.53 17.53 11.60
CA ILE A 439 3.18 17.13 10.24
C ILE A 439 1.70 17.39 10.02
N LYS A 440 1.38 18.21 9.01
CA LYS A 440 0.02 18.36 8.50
C LYS A 440 -0.28 17.17 7.60
N THR A 441 -1.30 16.40 7.94
CA THR A 441 -1.73 15.21 7.21
C THR A 441 -3.24 15.18 7.02
N VAL A 442 -3.72 14.29 6.14
CA VAL A 442 -5.14 14.09 5.86
C VAL A 442 -5.80 13.41 7.07
N LYS A 443 -6.97 13.92 7.48
CA LYS A 443 -7.79 13.29 8.51
C LYS A 443 -8.28 11.92 8.06
N PRO A 444 -8.66 11.02 9.00
CA PRO A 444 -9.27 9.75 8.67
C PRO A 444 -10.39 9.85 7.63
N VAL A 445 -10.35 8.92 6.68
CA VAL A 445 -11.30 8.78 5.56
C VAL A 445 -12.71 8.44 6.09
N ILE A 446 -12.79 7.66 7.16
CA ILE A 446 -14.03 7.30 7.84
C ILE A 446 -14.40 8.34 8.92
N LYS A 447 -15.71 8.49 9.16
CA LYS A 447 -16.32 9.19 10.30
C LYS A 447 -17.41 8.30 10.92
N TYR A 448 -17.59 8.35 12.24
CA TYR A 448 -18.75 7.73 12.89
C TYR A 448 -19.94 8.71 12.86
N VAL A 449 -21.18 8.19 12.82
CA VAL A 449 -22.38 9.06 12.84
C VAL A 449 -22.44 9.98 14.07
N ASN A 450 -21.87 9.54 15.20
CA ASN A 450 -21.90 10.28 16.46
C ASN A 450 -20.61 11.06 16.76
N GLY A 451 -19.66 11.15 15.82
CA GLY A 451 -18.42 11.90 16.06
C GLY A 451 -17.25 11.56 15.13
N PRO A 452 -16.14 12.30 15.24
CA PRO A 452 -14.92 12.02 14.49
C PRO A 452 -14.30 10.67 14.89
N VAL A 453 -13.36 10.19 14.08
CA VAL A 453 -12.46 9.10 14.48
C VAL A 453 -11.32 9.71 15.27
N GLU A 454 -11.13 9.24 16.49
CA GLU A 454 -9.99 9.58 17.34
C GLU A 454 -8.91 8.50 17.19
N LEU A 455 -7.76 8.89 16.63
CA LEU A 455 -6.59 8.02 16.56
C LEU A 455 -5.90 7.98 17.92
N LYS A 456 -5.59 6.78 18.41
CA LYS A 456 -5.06 6.57 19.76
C LYS A 456 -3.64 5.98 19.82
N PHE A 457 -2.95 5.78 18.69
CA PHE A 457 -1.51 5.48 18.75
C PHE A 457 -0.74 6.69 19.28
N ARG A 458 0.27 6.43 20.12
CA ARG A 458 1.28 7.42 20.53
C ARG A 458 2.55 7.40 19.68
N VAL A 459 2.70 6.37 18.86
CA VAL A 459 3.89 6.11 18.05
C VAL A 459 3.89 7.08 16.85
N GLY A 460 4.57 8.24 16.99
CA GLY A 460 4.73 9.22 15.91
C GLY A 460 5.57 8.69 14.72
N THR A 461 5.45 9.27 13.52
CA THR A 461 6.28 8.81 12.39
C THR A 461 7.79 8.99 12.62
N ARG A 462 8.61 8.12 12.03
CA ARG A 462 10.06 8.02 12.26
C ARG A 462 10.79 7.32 11.11
N GLY A 463 12.10 7.50 11.05
CA GLY A 463 13.00 6.80 10.13
C GLY A 463 13.34 5.38 10.59
N ASN A 464 14.14 4.68 9.80
CA ASN A 464 14.59 3.32 10.12
C ASN A 464 15.62 3.31 11.27
N GLY A 465 15.58 2.26 12.09
CA GLY A 465 16.57 2.04 13.15
C GLY A 465 16.46 2.96 14.36
N VAL A 466 15.34 3.68 14.50
CA VAL A 466 15.05 4.50 15.68
C VAL A 466 14.75 3.63 16.90
N ASP A 467 14.13 2.47 16.68
CA ASP A 467 13.68 1.56 17.72
C ASP A 467 14.57 0.30 17.79
N LYS A 468 14.78 -0.27 18.98
CA LYS A 468 15.39 -1.59 19.12
C LYS A 468 14.46 -2.70 18.58
N PRO A 469 15.01 -3.80 18.02
CA PRO A 469 14.24 -4.89 17.44
C PRO A 469 13.66 -5.83 18.52
N ARG A 470 12.76 -5.31 19.36
CA ARG A 470 12.01 -6.06 20.38
C ARG A 470 10.59 -5.51 20.49
N TRP A 471 9.64 -6.31 20.95
CA TRP A 471 8.34 -5.78 21.34
C TRP A 471 8.47 -4.96 22.63
N PRO A 472 7.77 -3.81 22.75
CA PRO A 472 7.78 -3.06 24.00
C PRO A 472 6.97 -3.80 25.06
N GLU A 473 7.36 -3.65 26.33
CA GLU A 473 6.59 -4.19 27.47
C GLU A 473 5.20 -3.52 27.57
N TYR A 474 5.16 -2.22 27.29
CA TYR A 474 3.98 -1.37 27.33
C TYR A 474 3.67 -0.85 25.94
N LEU A 475 2.48 -1.11 25.42
CA LEU A 475 2.09 -0.65 24.07
C LEU A 475 2.03 0.88 23.97
N SER A 476 1.96 1.57 25.10
CA SER A 476 2.09 3.02 25.20
C SER A 476 3.51 3.57 24.99
N THR A 477 4.50 2.69 24.83
CA THR A 477 5.91 3.06 24.61
C THR A 477 6.09 3.75 23.27
N GLU A 478 6.50 5.02 23.29
CA GLU A 478 6.63 5.81 22.06
C GLU A 478 7.89 5.46 21.26
N ILE A 479 9.00 5.18 21.95
CA ILE A 479 10.31 4.81 21.39
C ILE A 479 10.84 3.59 22.15
N ILE A 480 11.32 2.58 21.44
CA ILE A 480 11.89 1.37 22.04
C ILE A 480 13.39 1.57 22.20
N GLU A 481 13.80 2.02 23.39
CA GLU A 481 15.21 2.28 23.71
C GLU A 481 16.10 1.05 23.75
#